data_AF-A0A1H4XYN2-F1
#
_entry.id   AF-A0A1H4XYN2-F1
#
_cell.length_a   1.000
_cell.length_b   1.000
_cell.length_c   1.000
_cell.angle_alpha   90.00
_cell.angle_beta   90.00
_cell.angle_gamma   90.00
#
_symmetry.space_group_name_H-M   'P 1'
#
loop_
_entity.id
_entity.type
_entity.pdbx_description
1 polymer ?
#
loop_
_entity_poly.entity_id
_entity_poly.type
_entity_poly.pdbx_seq_one_letter_code
_entity_poly.pdbx_strand_id
1 'polypeptide(L)'
;MDKSHSYRKEKLPSYVRKLKSMVALNYEVMTKEVDNVISEDKYHNIVKGRRQAAEQSIWGMKEVDRCYKEMDNLSEDELSSYYKKELPELIERLKTMCDFNLEVIDIELNPHEDDYNELLSVEKELKEMVGPDVTKAVMRAGKNISVTEDRLHNVIKSRQMAAIDFDWGISKIDELETELHSKEEAGQIKSWAKRTASKNKETR
;
A
#
# COMPACT_ATOMS: atom_id res chain seq x y z
N MET A 1 -22.82 23.43 37.76
CA MET A 1 -22.59 22.01 37.42
C MET A 1 -21.62 21.99 36.26
N ASP A 2 -20.36 21.66 36.52
CA ASP A 2 -19.34 21.57 35.48
C ASP A 2 -19.70 20.44 34.52
N LYS A 3 -19.88 20.78 33.25
CA LYS A 3 -20.00 19.78 32.19
C LYS A 3 -18.63 19.10 32.08
N SER A 4 -18.52 17.90 32.62
CA SER A 4 -17.38 17.00 32.41
C SER A 4 -17.00 17.01 30.93
N HIS A 5 -15.91 17.71 30.60
CA HIS A 5 -15.38 17.76 29.25
C HIS A 5 -14.71 16.41 29.00
N SER A 6 -15.30 15.62 28.10
CA SER A 6 -14.71 14.35 27.71
C SER A 6 -13.44 14.60 26.89
N TYR A 7 -12.28 14.23 27.44
CA TYR A 7 -10.99 14.29 26.73
C TYR A 7 -11.02 13.54 25.39
N ARG A 8 -11.78 12.43 25.32
CA ARG A 8 -12.01 11.70 24.07
C ARG A 8 -12.70 12.58 23.04
N LYS A 9 -13.83 13.21 23.39
CA LYS A 9 -14.56 14.10 22.47
C LYS A 9 -13.70 15.29 22.02
N GLU A 10 -12.82 15.79 22.89
CA GLU A 10 -11.88 16.86 22.54
C GLU A 10 -10.84 16.41 21.50
N LYS A 11 -10.24 15.22 21.66
CA LYS A 11 -9.15 14.74 20.79
C LYS A 11 -9.60 14.02 19.53
N LEU A 12 -10.83 13.50 19.51
CA LEU A 12 -11.36 12.67 18.43
C LEU A 12 -11.23 13.33 17.03
N PRO A 13 -11.56 14.62 16.83
CA PRO A 13 -11.38 15.26 15.52
C PRO A 13 -9.92 15.31 15.05
N SER A 14 -8.98 15.55 15.98
CA SER A 14 -7.56 15.59 15.65
C SER A 14 -7.02 14.20 15.34
N TYR A 15 -7.47 13.18 16.08
CA TYR A 15 -7.13 11.79 15.83
C TYR A 15 -7.62 11.33 14.45
N VAL A 16 -8.87 11.62 14.09
CA VAL A 16 -9.42 11.34 12.75
C VAL A 16 -8.57 11.97 11.65
N ARG A 17 -8.21 13.26 11.76
CA ARG A 17 -7.34 13.92 10.77
C ARG A 17 -5.98 13.21 10.61
N LYS A 18 -5.38 12.77 11.71
CA LYS A 18 -4.08 12.08 11.67
C LYS A 18 -4.19 10.68 11.07
N LEU A 19 -5.26 9.94 11.34
CA LEU A 19 -5.52 8.65 10.69
C LEU A 19 -5.71 8.80 9.18
N LYS A 20 -6.48 9.79 8.73
CA LYS A 20 -6.63 10.08 7.30
C LYS A 20 -5.30 10.39 6.62
N SER A 21 -4.46 11.19 7.27
CA SER A 21 -3.12 11.50 6.79
C SER A 21 -2.22 10.25 6.74
N MET A 22 -2.32 9.37 7.73
CA MET A 22 -1.57 8.10 7.76
C MET A 22 -1.98 7.20 6.58
N VAL A 23 -3.29 7.04 6.33
CA VAL A 23 -3.81 6.27 5.20
C VAL A 23 -3.27 6.82 3.87
N ALA A 24 -3.33 8.15 3.67
CA ALA A 24 -2.83 8.77 2.44
C ALA A 24 -1.31 8.55 2.24
N LEU A 25 -0.50 8.72 3.29
CA LEU A 25 0.94 8.44 3.22
C LEU A 25 1.24 6.96 2.94
N ASN A 26 0.43 6.06 3.49
CA ASN A 26 0.58 4.63 3.23
C ASN A 26 0.23 4.26 1.79
N TYR A 27 -0.70 4.95 1.13
CA TYR A 27 -0.96 4.74 -0.30
C TYR A 27 0.28 5.00 -1.15
N GLU A 28 1.05 6.05 -0.83
CA GLU A 28 2.32 6.33 -1.51
C GLU A 28 3.32 5.18 -1.34
N VAL A 29 3.40 4.59 -0.15
CA VAL A 29 4.28 3.43 0.12
C VAL A 29 3.81 2.19 -0.64
N MET A 30 2.50 1.91 -0.63
CA MET A 30 1.91 0.78 -1.34
C MET A 30 2.21 0.82 -2.84
N THR A 31 2.15 2.01 -3.44
CA THR A 31 2.32 2.20 -4.90
C THR A 31 3.66 2.83 -5.27
N LYS A 32 4.67 2.69 -4.41
CA LYS A 32 6.02 3.13 -4.77
C LYS A 32 6.67 2.11 -5.69
N GLU A 33 6.99 2.51 -6.91
CA GLU A 33 7.79 1.73 -7.86
C GLU A 33 9.17 1.42 -7.27
N VAL A 34 9.75 0.30 -7.69
CA VAL A 34 11.14 -0.01 -7.34
C VAL A 34 12.02 0.53 -8.45
N ASP A 35 12.83 1.54 -8.14
CA ASP A 35 13.86 1.99 -9.07
C ASP A 35 14.82 0.84 -9.39
N ASN A 36 15.10 0.62 -10.68
CA ASN A 36 16.03 -0.41 -11.21
C ASN A 36 17.50 -0.26 -10.72
N VAL A 37 17.78 0.70 -9.83
CA VAL A 37 19.11 1.01 -9.28
C VAL A 37 19.19 0.65 -7.79
N ILE A 38 18.14 0.00 -7.27
CA ILE A 38 18.08 -0.39 -5.88
C ILE A 38 18.79 -1.73 -5.69
N SER A 39 19.83 -1.73 -4.83
CA SER A 39 20.52 -2.94 -4.37
C SER A 39 19.51 -4.02 -3.95
N GLU A 40 19.74 -5.26 -4.40
CA GLU A 40 18.79 -6.38 -4.31
C GLU A 40 18.27 -6.64 -2.88
N ASP A 41 19.04 -6.28 -1.85
CA ASP A 41 18.68 -6.35 -0.43
C ASP A 41 17.46 -5.49 -0.03
N LYS A 42 17.02 -4.57 -0.90
CA LYS A 42 15.86 -3.72 -0.61
C LYS A 42 14.55 -4.29 -1.15
N TYR A 43 14.54 -5.26 -2.08
CA TYR A 43 13.28 -5.83 -2.58
C TYR A 43 12.45 -6.45 -1.46
N HIS A 44 13.10 -7.22 -0.57
CA HIS A 44 12.43 -7.82 0.59
C HIS A 44 11.81 -6.76 1.50
N ASN A 45 12.56 -5.69 1.77
CA ASN A 45 12.10 -4.59 2.62
C ASN A 45 10.99 -3.77 1.96
N ILE A 46 11.00 -3.62 0.63
CA ILE A 46 9.96 -2.94 -0.13
C ILE A 46 8.67 -3.73 -0.08
N VAL A 47 8.69 -5.03 -0.42
CA VAL A 47 7.50 -5.89 -0.38
C VAL A 47 6.90 -5.88 1.03
N LYS A 48 7.75 -6.07 2.04
CA LYS A 48 7.35 -5.97 3.46
C LYS A 48 6.74 -4.61 3.80
N GLY A 49 7.33 -3.52 3.33
CA GLY A 49 6.85 -2.15 3.56
C GLY A 49 5.48 -1.90 2.94
N ARG A 50 5.28 -2.33 1.69
CA ARG A 50 3.99 -2.27 0.98
C ARG A 50 2.91 -3.03 1.74
N ARG A 51 3.23 -4.24 2.18
CA ARG A 51 2.33 -5.08 2.97
C ARG A 51 1.88 -4.39 4.26
N GLN A 52 2.83 -3.87 5.03
CA GLN A 52 2.53 -3.15 6.27
C GLN A 52 1.69 -1.88 6.02
N ALA A 53 2.00 -1.14 4.96
CA ALA A 53 1.24 0.04 4.57
C ALA A 53 -0.21 -0.32 4.21
N ALA A 54 -0.43 -1.40 3.47
CA ALA A 54 -1.76 -1.90 3.12
C ALA A 54 -2.59 -2.29 4.35
N GLU A 55 -2.02 -3.07 5.27
CA GLU A 55 -2.70 -3.47 6.51
C GLU A 55 -3.09 -2.26 7.37
N GLN A 56 -2.17 -1.30 7.52
CA GLN A 56 -2.41 -0.08 8.28
C GLN A 56 -3.42 0.84 7.59
N SER A 57 -3.47 0.88 6.26
CA SER A 57 -4.48 1.62 5.51
C SER A 57 -5.88 1.05 5.73
N ILE A 58 -6.05 -0.27 5.61
CA ILE A 58 -7.32 -0.96 5.89
C ILE A 58 -7.77 -0.66 7.33
N TRP A 59 -6.87 -0.87 8.30
CA TRP A 59 -7.16 -0.60 9.70
C TRP A 59 -7.52 0.87 9.94
N GLY A 60 -6.71 1.80 9.43
CA GLY A 60 -6.89 3.24 9.60
C GLY A 60 -8.20 3.74 9.01
N MET A 61 -8.64 3.19 7.88
CA MET A 61 -9.93 3.50 7.30
C MET A 61 -11.10 3.00 8.15
N LYS A 62 -11.05 1.75 8.62
CA LYS A 62 -12.08 1.19 9.53
C LYS A 62 -12.13 1.94 10.86
N GLU A 63 -10.98 2.40 11.34
CA GLU A 63 -10.87 3.20 12.55
C GLU A 63 -11.49 4.60 12.38
N VAL A 64 -11.25 5.27 11.24
CA VAL A 64 -11.90 6.53 10.88
C VAL A 64 -13.41 6.36 10.78
N ASP A 65 -13.87 5.27 10.16
CA ASP A 65 -15.29 4.93 10.08
C ASP A 65 -15.94 4.83 11.47
N ARG A 66 -15.30 4.11 12.38
CA ARG A 66 -15.74 3.99 13.78
C ARG A 66 -15.79 5.34 14.49
N CYS A 67 -14.78 6.19 14.28
CA CYS A 67 -14.76 7.53 14.87
C CYS A 67 -15.89 8.42 14.35
N TYR A 68 -16.21 8.35 13.05
CA TYR A 68 -17.36 9.07 12.50
C TYR A 68 -18.68 8.57 13.06
N LYS A 69 -18.84 7.26 13.23
CA LYS A 69 -20.02 6.70 13.90
C LYS A 69 -20.22 7.25 15.31
N GLU A 70 -19.13 7.38 16.08
CA GLU A 70 -19.18 7.98 17.41
C GLU A 70 -19.51 9.49 17.37
N MET A 71 -18.94 10.24 16.43
CA MET A 71 -19.16 11.68 16.33
C MET A 71 -20.57 12.03 15.84
N ASP A 72 -21.07 11.28 14.86
CA ASP A 72 -22.31 11.56 14.14
C ASP A 72 -23.50 10.72 14.68
N ASN A 73 -23.28 9.92 15.74
CA ASN A 73 -24.26 8.95 16.29
C ASN A 73 -24.87 8.02 15.23
N LEU A 74 -24.05 7.55 14.29
CA LEU A 74 -24.49 6.57 13.28
C LEU A 74 -24.61 5.18 13.90
N SER A 75 -25.44 4.34 13.28
CA SER A 75 -25.53 2.93 13.67
C SER A 75 -24.26 2.16 13.29
N GLU A 76 -23.96 1.06 13.98
CA GLU A 76 -22.77 0.24 13.70
C GLU A 76 -22.76 -0.31 12.26
N ASP A 77 -23.94 -0.51 11.68
CA ASP A 77 -24.11 -1.04 10.32
C ASP A 77 -23.87 -0.01 9.22
N GLU A 78 -24.00 1.28 9.53
CA GLU A 78 -23.90 2.39 8.57
C GLU A 78 -22.45 2.83 8.34
N LEU A 79 -21.94 2.69 7.12
CA LEU A 79 -20.64 3.24 6.75
C LEU A 79 -20.69 4.78 6.68
N SER A 80 -19.67 5.41 7.24
CA SER A 80 -19.40 6.84 7.11
C SER A 80 -19.19 7.25 5.65
N SER A 81 -19.47 8.53 5.36
CA SER A 81 -19.25 9.09 4.02
C SER A 81 -17.79 9.01 3.58
N TYR A 82 -16.86 9.12 4.54
CA TYR A 82 -15.44 8.96 4.27
C TYR A 82 -15.11 7.53 3.83
N TYR A 83 -15.51 6.51 4.59
CA TYR A 83 -15.19 5.12 4.25
C TYR A 83 -15.73 4.74 2.87
N LYS A 84 -16.99 5.09 2.58
CA LYS A 84 -17.60 4.83 1.25
C LYS A 84 -16.84 5.51 0.11
N LYS A 85 -16.38 6.74 0.32
CA LYS A 85 -15.67 7.51 -0.70
C LYS A 85 -14.27 6.96 -0.95
N GLU A 86 -13.55 6.59 0.09
CA GLU A 86 -12.14 6.20 -0.01
C GLU A 86 -11.95 4.71 -0.27
N LEU A 87 -12.97 3.87 -0.03
CA LEU A 87 -12.87 2.42 -0.25
C LEU A 87 -12.51 2.04 -1.70
N PRO A 88 -13.09 2.66 -2.75
CA PRO A 88 -12.63 2.42 -4.12
C PRO A 88 -11.16 2.78 -4.33
N GLU A 89 -10.69 3.89 -3.76
CA GLU A 89 -9.28 4.30 -3.86
C GLU A 89 -8.37 3.27 -3.19
N LEU A 90 -8.71 2.79 -1.98
CA LEU A 90 -7.96 1.72 -1.31
C LEU A 90 -7.87 0.44 -2.18
N ILE A 91 -8.97 0.04 -2.81
CA ILE A 91 -9.02 -1.13 -3.67
C ILE A 91 -8.08 -0.96 -4.87
N GLU A 92 -8.10 0.20 -5.53
CA GLU A 92 -7.18 0.49 -6.64
C GLU A 92 -5.72 0.48 -6.19
N ARG A 93 -5.41 1.04 -5.01
CA ARG A 93 -4.04 0.99 -4.45
C ARG A 93 -3.59 -0.43 -4.12
N LEU A 94 -4.49 -1.30 -3.66
CA LEU A 94 -4.21 -2.72 -3.44
C LEU A 94 -3.94 -3.44 -4.77
N LYS A 95 -4.72 -3.16 -5.83
CA LYS A 95 -4.49 -3.73 -7.17
C LYS A 95 -3.11 -3.34 -7.71
N THR A 96 -2.76 -2.05 -7.67
CA THR A 96 -1.43 -1.59 -8.06
C THR A 96 -0.31 -2.23 -7.23
N MET A 97 -0.51 -2.38 -5.92
CA MET A 97 0.45 -3.08 -5.06
C MET A 97 0.63 -4.55 -5.47
N CYS A 98 -0.47 -5.25 -5.80
CA CYS A 98 -0.43 -6.62 -6.30
C CYS A 98 0.35 -6.72 -7.61
N ASP A 99 0.09 -5.81 -8.56
CA ASP A 99 0.83 -5.75 -9.84
C ASP A 99 2.33 -5.58 -9.61
N PHE A 100 2.72 -4.64 -8.74
CA PHE A 100 4.14 -4.46 -8.40
C PHE A 100 4.76 -5.62 -7.64
N ASN A 101 3.97 -6.42 -6.92
CA ASN A 101 4.49 -7.62 -6.27
C ASN A 101 4.67 -8.75 -7.29
N LEU A 102 3.84 -8.85 -8.33
CA LEU A 102 4.08 -9.78 -9.44
C LEU A 102 5.41 -9.47 -10.14
N GLU A 103 5.72 -8.20 -10.38
CA GLU A 103 7.00 -7.80 -10.96
C GLU A 103 8.20 -8.26 -10.12
N VAL A 104 8.07 -8.27 -8.78
CA VAL A 104 9.13 -8.77 -7.88
C VAL A 104 9.38 -10.27 -8.02
N ILE A 105 8.33 -11.04 -8.35
CA ILE A 105 8.46 -12.49 -8.57
C ILE A 105 9.36 -12.77 -9.79
N ASP A 106 9.22 -11.95 -10.82
CA ASP A 106 9.90 -12.11 -12.11
C ASP A 106 11.29 -11.44 -12.20
N ILE A 107 11.77 -10.81 -11.12
CA ILE A 107 13.11 -10.17 -11.11
C ILE A 107 14.18 -11.17 -11.52
N GLU A 108 14.92 -10.89 -12.58
CA GLU A 108 16.12 -11.63 -12.94
C GLU A 108 17.31 -11.15 -12.10
N LEU A 109 18.14 -12.08 -11.62
CA LEU A 109 19.37 -11.71 -10.92
C LEU A 109 20.36 -11.12 -11.91
N ASN A 110 20.68 -9.84 -11.76
CA ASN A 110 21.73 -9.19 -12.53
C ASN A 110 23.06 -9.31 -11.76
N PRO A 111 24.01 -10.16 -12.21
CA PRO A 111 25.24 -10.42 -11.50
C PRO A 111 26.17 -9.20 -11.39
N HIS A 112 25.85 -8.06 -12.02
CA HIS A 112 26.76 -6.93 -12.19
C HIS A 112 26.23 -5.58 -11.69
N GLU A 113 25.06 -5.53 -11.04
CA GLU A 113 24.34 -4.26 -10.84
C GLU A 113 24.95 -3.34 -9.77
N ASP A 114 25.28 -3.86 -8.58
CA ASP A 114 25.76 -3.03 -7.47
C ASP A 114 27.17 -2.46 -7.71
N ASP A 115 28.11 -3.28 -8.17
CA ASP A 115 29.50 -2.87 -8.38
C ASP A 115 29.66 -1.98 -9.62
N TYR A 116 28.82 -2.17 -10.64
CA TYR A 116 28.81 -1.29 -11.82
C TYR A 116 28.30 0.11 -11.47
N ASN A 117 27.31 0.22 -10.56
CA ASN A 117 26.79 1.51 -10.11
C ASN A 117 27.78 2.26 -9.21
N GLU A 118 28.49 1.56 -8.32
CA GLU A 118 29.56 2.17 -7.51
C GLU A 118 30.74 2.60 -8.40
N LEU A 119 31.19 1.75 -9.31
CA LEU A 119 32.23 2.08 -10.29
C LEU A 119 31.83 3.21 -11.25
N LEU A 120 30.55 3.29 -11.65
CA LEU A 120 30.00 4.40 -12.43
C LEU A 120 30.07 5.72 -11.65
N SER A 121 29.77 5.69 -10.35
CA SER A 121 29.78 6.88 -9.50
C SER A 121 31.17 7.53 -9.39
N VAL A 122 32.23 6.72 -9.50
CA VAL A 122 33.64 7.17 -9.45
C VAL A 122 34.32 7.18 -10.83
N GLU A 123 33.60 6.87 -11.92
CA GLU A 123 34.19 6.73 -13.27
C GLU A 123 34.87 8.03 -13.72
N LYS A 124 34.27 9.17 -13.41
CA LYS A 124 34.81 10.48 -13.77
C LYS A 124 36.13 10.77 -13.05
N GLU A 125 36.19 10.53 -11.75
CA GLU A 125 37.40 10.72 -10.94
C GLU A 125 38.51 9.74 -11.37
N LEU A 126 38.15 8.48 -11.65
CA LEU A 126 39.08 7.50 -12.22
C LEU A 126 39.64 7.95 -13.57
N LYS A 127 38.82 8.49 -14.47
CA LYS A 127 39.28 9.00 -15.78
C LYS A 127 40.28 10.15 -15.62
N GLU A 128 40.05 11.03 -14.66
CA GLU A 128 40.94 12.16 -14.36
C GLU A 128 42.27 11.70 -13.74
N MET A 129 42.25 10.66 -12.91
CA MET A 129 43.45 10.16 -12.21
C MET A 129 44.33 9.22 -13.04
N VAL A 130 43.74 8.23 -13.71
CA VAL A 130 44.48 7.13 -14.35
C VAL A 130 44.36 7.11 -15.87
N GLY A 131 43.58 8.05 -16.43
CA GLY A 131 43.36 8.16 -17.86
C GLY A 131 42.34 7.16 -18.41
N PRO A 132 41.77 7.44 -19.60
CA PRO A 132 40.59 6.74 -20.11
C PRO A 132 40.81 5.25 -20.40
N ASP A 133 42.01 4.84 -20.81
CA ASP A 133 42.30 3.45 -21.16
C ASP A 133 42.39 2.55 -19.91
N VAL A 134 42.98 3.06 -18.83
CA VAL A 134 43.07 2.35 -17.54
C VAL A 134 41.70 2.30 -16.87
N THR A 135 40.94 3.40 -16.87
CA THR A 135 39.56 3.39 -16.37
C THR A 135 38.73 2.36 -17.11
N LYS A 136 38.81 2.29 -18.44
CA LYS A 136 38.07 1.31 -19.24
C LYS A 136 38.45 -0.14 -18.90
N ALA A 137 39.71 -0.41 -18.57
CA ALA A 137 40.15 -1.73 -18.12
C ALA A 137 39.62 -2.07 -16.71
N VAL A 138 39.65 -1.10 -15.78
CA VAL A 138 39.11 -1.24 -14.41
C VAL A 138 37.60 -1.47 -14.44
N MET A 139 36.85 -0.68 -15.22
CA MET A 139 35.40 -0.85 -15.42
C MET A 139 35.05 -2.23 -16.02
N ARG A 140 35.92 -2.78 -16.89
CA ARG A 140 35.75 -4.13 -17.44
C ARG A 140 36.10 -5.24 -16.45
N ALA A 141 37.05 -5.01 -15.56
CA ALA A 141 37.43 -5.98 -14.53
C ALA A 141 36.39 -6.05 -13.39
N GLY A 142 35.82 -4.90 -13.01
CA GLY A 142 34.75 -4.82 -12.02
C GLY A 142 33.43 -5.48 -12.46
N LYS A 143 33.25 -5.69 -13.78
CA LYS A 143 32.16 -6.51 -14.32
C LYS A 143 32.26 -8.00 -13.97
N ASN A 144 33.32 -8.50 -13.33
CA ASN A 144 33.49 -9.93 -13.01
C ASN A 144 33.31 -10.24 -11.51
N ILE A 145 32.43 -9.54 -10.81
CA ILE A 145 32.12 -9.84 -9.41
C ILE A 145 30.97 -10.87 -9.33
N SER A 146 31.12 -11.84 -8.43
CA SER A 146 30.23 -13.00 -8.26
C SER A 146 28.99 -12.65 -7.44
N VAL A 147 27.82 -13.21 -7.81
CA VAL A 147 26.61 -13.21 -6.96
C VAL A 147 26.95 -13.79 -5.58
N THR A 148 26.65 -13.04 -4.51
CA THR A 148 26.87 -13.50 -3.13
C THR A 148 25.71 -14.37 -2.65
N GLU A 149 25.95 -15.23 -1.66
CA GLU A 149 24.92 -16.09 -1.05
C GLU A 149 23.78 -15.27 -0.43
N ASP A 150 24.12 -14.17 0.25
CA ASP A 150 23.14 -13.26 0.87
C ASP A 150 22.21 -12.61 -0.17
N ARG A 151 22.76 -12.22 -1.34
CA ARG A 151 21.96 -11.67 -2.45
C ARG A 151 20.98 -12.69 -3.00
N LEU A 152 21.46 -13.90 -3.27
CA LEU A 152 20.60 -15.00 -3.72
C LEU A 152 19.48 -15.29 -2.71
N HIS A 153 19.82 -15.31 -1.42
CA HIS A 153 18.85 -15.53 -0.34
C HIS A 153 17.79 -14.43 -0.25
N ASN A 154 18.20 -13.16 -0.36
CA ASN A 154 17.28 -12.03 -0.31
C ASN A 154 16.33 -12.00 -1.51
N VAL A 155 16.81 -12.30 -2.71
CA VAL A 155 15.95 -12.41 -3.90
C VAL A 155 14.95 -13.56 -3.76
N ILE A 156 15.39 -14.75 -3.32
CA ILE A 156 14.48 -15.88 -3.09
C ILE A 156 13.40 -15.53 -2.06
N LYS A 157 13.78 -14.91 -0.94
CA LYS A 157 12.84 -14.46 0.09
C LYS A 157 11.87 -13.41 -0.43
N SER A 158 12.35 -12.47 -1.23
CA SER A 158 11.52 -11.40 -1.80
C SER A 158 10.46 -11.98 -2.72
N ARG A 159 10.83 -12.92 -3.60
CA ARG A 159 9.88 -13.61 -4.49
C ARG A 159 8.84 -14.40 -3.72
N GLN A 160 9.26 -15.17 -2.71
CA GLN A 160 8.34 -15.93 -1.87
C GLN A 160 7.35 -15.01 -1.15
N MET A 161 7.85 -13.92 -0.56
CA MET A 161 7.01 -12.94 0.13
C MET A 161 6.05 -12.24 -0.83
N ALA A 162 6.51 -11.84 -2.00
CA ALA A 162 5.68 -11.19 -3.01
C ALA A 162 4.53 -12.09 -3.48
N ALA A 163 4.78 -13.39 -3.67
CA ALA A 163 3.73 -14.35 -4.01
C ALA A 163 2.68 -14.52 -2.90
N ILE A 164 3.11 -14.59 -1.64
CA ILE A 164 2.21 -14.67 -0.48
C ILE A 164 1.39 -13.38 -0.34
N ASP A 165 2.04 -12.23 -0.50
CA ASP A 165 1.38 -10.92 -0.37
C ASP A 165 0.43 -10.63 -1.53
N PHE A 166 0.71 -11.14 -2.73
CA PHE A 166 -0.21 -11.10 -3.86
C PHE A 166 -1.51 -11.86 -3.57
N ASP A 167 -1.41 -13.12 -3.12
CA ASP A 167 -2.57 -13.96 -2.79
C ASP A 167 -3.42 -13.32 -1.67
N TRP A 168 -2.75 -12.81 -0.63
CA TRP A 168 -3.44 -12.05 0.41
C TRP A 168 -4.09 -10.77 -0.14
N GLY A 169 -3.41 -10.03 -1.01
CA GLY A 169 -3.89 -8.79 -1.59
C GLY A 169 -5.18 -9.00 -2.38
N ILE A 170 -5.24 -10.06 -3.20
CA ILE A 170 -6.45 -10.48 -3.91
C ILE A 170 -7.57 -10.79 -2.92
N SER A 171 -7.31 -11.63 -1.92
CA SER A 171 -8.33 -11.96 -0.91
C SER A 171 -8.88 -10.71 -0.21
N LYS A 172 -8.04 -9.70 0.05
CA LYS A 172 -8.48 -8.44 0.65
C LYS A 172 -9.25 -7.55 -0.31
N ILE A 173 -8.90 -7.54 -1.59
CA ILE A 173 -9.69 -6.85 -2.60
C ILE A 173 -11.11 -7.44 -2.64
N ASP A 174 -11.25 -8.76 -2.71
CA ASP A 174 -12.56 -9.44 -2.73
C ASP A 174 -13.42 -9.13 -1.49
N GLU A 175 -12.80 -9.16 -0.30
CA GLU A 175 -13.45 -8.77 0.96
C GLU A 175 -13.97 -7.32 0.90
N LEU A 176 -13.15 -6.39 0.44
CA LEU A 176 -13.47 -4.96 0.40
C LEU A 176 -14.48 -4.61 -0.70
N GLU A 177 -14.40 -5.25 -1.86
CA GLU A 177 -15.41 -5.15 -2.94
C GLU A 177 -16.76 -5.68 -2.45
N THR A 178 -16.77 -6.78 -1.69
CA THR A 178 -17.99 -7.28 -1.04
C THR A 178 -18.53 -6.27 -0.03
N GLU A 179 -17.68 -5.65 0.80
CA GLU A 179 -18.11 -4.59 1.74
C GLU A 179 -18.72 -3.39 1.02
N LEU A 180 -18.17 -3.01 -0.14
CA LEU A 180 -18.66 -1.92 -0.98
C LEU A 180 -20.05 -2.24 -1.56
N HIS A 181 -20.23 -3.44 -2.14
CA HIS A 181 -21.44 -3.81 -2.87
C HIS A 181 -22.58 -4.35 -1.98
N SER A 182 -22.28 -5.17 -0.97
CA SER A 182 -23.30 -5.74 -0.06
C SER A 182 -24.09 -4.67 0.71
N LYS A 183 -23.50 -3.48 0.91
CA LYS A 183 -24.13 -2.36 1.63
C LYS A 183 -24.82 -1.34 0.72
N GLU A 184 -24.53 -1.33 -0.59
CA GLU A 184 -25.30 -0.57 -1.58
C GLU A 184 -26.67 -1.23 -1.83
N GLU A 185 -26.70 -2.56 -1.92
CA GLU A 185 -27.93 -3.33 -2.09
C GLU A 185 -28.87 -3.23 -0.88
N ALA A 186 -28.32 -3.23 0.35
CA ALA A 186 -29.10 -3.01 1.57
C ALA A 186 -29.78 -1.62 1.61
N GLY A 187 -29.15 -0.60 1.01
CA GLY A 187 -29.71 0.74 0.84
C GLY A 187 -30.84 0.78 -0.19
N GLN A 188 -30.70 0.05 -1.30
CA GLN A 188 -31.74 -0.06 -2.33
C GLN A 188 -32.96 -0.84 -1.84
N ILE A 189 -32.77 -1.93 -1.10
CA ILE A 189 -33.86 -2.73 -0.52
C ILE A 189 -34.66 -1.91 0.51
N LYS A 190 -33.99 -1.15 1.39
CA LYS A 190 -34.67 -0.23 2.34
C LYS A 190 -35.43 0.90 1.62
N SER A 191 -34.90 1.42 0.52
CA SER A 191 -35.56 2.42 -0.34
C SER A 191 -36.79 1.84 -1.04
N TRP A 192 -36.73 0.61 -1.55
CA TRP A 192 -37.88 -0.04 -2.18
C TRP A 192 -38.99 -0.33 -1.16
N ALA A 193 -38.65 -0.89 0.00
CA ALA A 193 -39.60 -1.17 1.09
C ALA A 193 -40.31 0.10 1.61
N LYS A 194 -39.60 1.25 1.68
CA LYS A 194 -40.23 2.54 2.00
C LYS A 194 -41.19 3.02 0.89
N ARG A 195 -40.83 2.85 -0.39
CA ARG A 195 -41.69 3.24 -1.53
C ARG A 195 -42.97 2.40 -1.61
N THR A 196 -42.91 1.10 -1.31
CA THR A 196 -44.11 0.24 -1.26
C THR A 196 -44.97 0.52 -0.04
N ALA A 197 -44.39 0.83 1.12
CA ALA A 197 -45.15 1.21 2.32
C ALA A 197 -45.88 2.56 2.17
N SER A 198 -45.29 3.53 1.47
CA SER A 198 -45.94 4.81 1.16
C SER A 198 -47.09 4.66 0.16
N LYS A 199 -46.95 3.84 -0.89
CA LYS A 199 -48.03 3.58 -1.87
C LYS A 199 -49.26 2.91 -1.26
N ASN A 200 -49.08 2.06 -0.25
CA ASN A 200 -50.19 1.37 0.44
C ASN A 200 -50.92 2.24 1.47
N LYS A 201 -50.39 3.43 1.82
CA LYS A 201 -51.08 4.40 2.70
C LYS A 201 -51.92 5.42 1.94
N GLU A 202 -51.68 5.63 0.66
CA GLU A 202 -52.51 6.50 -0.21
C GLU A 202 -53.70 5.76 -0.84
N THR A 203 -53.78 4.44 -0.66
CA THR A 203 -54.84 3.57 -1.21
C THR A 203 -55.78 2.98 -0.15
N ARG A 204 -55.79 3.55 1.06
CA ARG A 204 -56.77 3.27 2.13
C ARG A 204 -57.35 4.57 2.65
#